data_AF-A0A2G7LVG0-F1
#
_entry.id   AF-A0A2G7LVG0-F1
#
_cell.length_a   1.000
_cell.length_b   1.000
_cell.length_c   1.000
_cell.angle_alpha   90.00
_cell.angle_beta   90.00
_cell.angle_gamma   90.00
#
_symmetry.space_group_name_H-M   'P 1'
#
loop_
_entity.id
_entity.type
_entity.pdbx_description
1 polymer ?
#
loop_
_entity_poly.entity_id
_entity_poly.type
_entity_poly.pdbx_seq_one_letter_code
_entity_poly.pdbx_strand_id
1 'polypeptide(L)'
;MKKILALPAVVLATSVLLAACGNNEAGSDKQAETPVAQSENQTSTDTTDAADQEAAGSDYTTAVDGYRAFAIEQIDEFVKQTEKFTDAVKAGDLETAKSLYAPARMYYERIEPVAEALGDLDPNIDARDGDVEAADWRGFHRIEKALWEDKTTEGMTDFADTLLSDAKLLRAKVETMDIDASLMVTGAVELLNEVSSSKVTGEEERYSHTDLYDFAANVEGAREIYNLFKDDLAAKDKDLNQQIADRFDALEKELAPFKDGDGYVSYEKLKDEDVKKLSQNLDALAEPLSNMGQVLGV
;
A
#
# COMPACT_ATOMS: atom_id res chain seq x y z
N MET A 1 -0.65 -45.35 -31.27
CA MET A 1 -1.95 -45.29 -31.98
C MET A 1 -2.59 -43.95 -31.67
N LYS A 2 -2.94 -43.13 -32.69
CA LYS A 2 -3.61 -41.84 -32.46
C LYS A 2 -5.12 -42.05 -32.25
N LYS A 3 -5.71 -41.37 -31.27
CA LYS A 3 -7.15 -41.12 -31.21
C LYS A 3 -7.39 -39.63 -30.97
N ILE A 4 -7.83 -38.97 -32.03
CA ILE A 4 -8.43 -37.64 -32.01
C ILE A 4 -9.90 -37.86 -31.62
N LEU A 5 -10.43 -37.10 -30.66
CA LEU A 5 -11.88 -36.97 -30.46
C LEU A 5 -12.27 -35.50 -30.65
N ALA A 6 -13.43 -35.28 -31.27
CA ALA A 6 -13.84 -33.99 -31.79
C ALA A 6 -14.80 -33.24 -30.85
N LEU A 7 -14.75 -31.91 -30.96
CA LEU A 7 -15.75 -30.99 -30.43
C LEU A 7 -17.09 -31.13 -31.18
N PRO A 8 -18.24 -30.92 -30.51
CA PRO A 8 -19.44 -30.39 -31.14
C PRO A 8 -19.53 -28.88 -30.91
N ALA A 9 -19.62 -28.10 -31.99
CA ALA A 9 -19.93 -26.68 -31.92
C ALA A 9 -21.44 -26.46 -31.67
N VAL A 10 -21.79 -25.46 -30.86
CA VAL A 10 -23.17 -24.98 -30.71
C VAL A 10 -23.29 -23.62 -31.39
N VAL A 11 -24.17 -23.53 -32.37
CA VAL A 11 -24.55 -22.30 -33.09
C VAL A 11 -26.08 -22.25 -33.12
N LEU A 12 -26.67 -21.16 -32.60
CA LEU A 12 -28.06 -20.67 -32.76
C LEU A 12 -28.23 -19.50 -31.75
N ALA A 13 -28.90 -18.39 -32.03
CA ALA A 13 -29.45 -17.87 -33.29
C ALA A 13 -29.51 -16.32 -33.21
N THR A 14 -29.36 -15.64 -34.35
CA THR A 14 -29.57 -14.19 -34.45
C THR A 14 -31.04 -13.84 -34.69
N SER A 15 -31.53 -12.79 -34.02
CA SER A 15 -32.84 -12.18 -34.26
C SER A 15 -32.64 -10.71 -34.66
N VAL A 16 -33.15 -10.32 -35.83
CA VAL A 16 -33.11 -8.95 -36.37
C VAL A 16 -34.52 -8.62 -36.90
N LEU A 17 -34.81 -7.32 -37.07
CA LEU A 17 -36.02 -6.70 -37.68
C LEU A 17 -37.16 -6.42 -36.66
N LEU A 18 -37.88 -5.28 -36.70
CA LEU A 18 -38.03 -4.21 -37.73
C LEU A 18 -38.08 -2.79 -37.12
N ALA A 19 -38.07 -1.76 -37.97
CA ALA A 19 -38.05 -0.33 -37.64
C ALA A 19 -39.34 0.43 -38.08
N ALA A 20 -39.33 1.76 -37.91
CA ALA A 20 -40.24 2.81 -38.46
C ALA A 20 -41.57 3.09 -37.71
N CYS A 21 -42.23 4.26 -37.78
CA CYS A 21 -41.88 5.69 -38.01
C CYS A 21 -43.17 6.56 -37.85
N GLY A 22 -43.06 7.88 -37.59
CA GLY A 22 -44.16 8.87 -37.76
C GLY A 22 -45.06 9.10 -36.51
N ASN A 23 -45.40 10.28 -35.96
CA ASN A 23 -45.34 11.75 -36.23
C ASN A 23 -46.73 12.41 -36.43
N ASN A 24 -46.85 13.75 -36.17
CA ASN A 24 -48.03 14.66 -36.28
C ASN A 24 -49.12 14.54 -35.17
N GLU A 25 -49.95 15.54 -34.79
CA GLU A 25 -50.16 17.01 -35.04
C GLU A 25 -51.19 17.54 -33.98
N ALA A 26 -51.58 18.82 -33.82
CA ALA A 26 -50.92 20.15 -33.78
C ALA A 26 -51.96 21.28 -33.45
N GLY A 27 -51.50 22.50 -33.08
CA GLY A 27 -52.31 23.75 -33.01
C GLY A 27 -52.25 24.48 -31.64
N SER A 28 -51.72 25.71 -31.50
CA SER A 28 -52.13 27.05 -32.05
C SER A 28 -53.51 27.54 -31.56
N ASP A 29 -53.75 28.81 -31.20
CA ASP A 29 -52.95 30.05 -31.07
C ASP A 29 -53.73 31.02 -30.14
N LYS A 30 -53.07 32.00 -29.49
CA LYS A 30 -53.40 33.45 -29.64
C LYS A 30 -52.59 34.42 -28.75
N GLN A 31 -52.58 35.66 -29.21
CA GLN A 31 -51.73 36.81 -28.89
C GLN A 31 -52.56 37.94 -28.26
N ALA A 32 -52.03 38.71 -27.30
CA ALA A 32 -52.19 40.19 -27.21
C ALA A 32 -51.61 40.84 -25.92
N GLU A 33 -50.86 41.93 -26.15
CA GLU A 33 -50.82 43.21 -25.40
C GLU A 33 -50.23 43.34 -23.97
N THR A 34 -49.32 44.32 -23.87
CA THR A 34 -48.73 44.93 -22.66
C THR A 34 -49.61 46.11 -22.15
N PRO A 35 -49.43 46.62 -20.92
CA PRO A 35 -48.53 47.77 -20.78
C PRO A 35 -47.67 47.81 -19.49
N VAL A 36 -46.75 48.77 -19.52
CA VAL A 36 -45.68 49.03 -18.54
C VAL A 36 -46.20 49.68 -17.25
N ALA A 37 -45.57 49.36 -16.11
CA ALA A 37 -45.48 50.26 -14.96
C ALA A 37 -44.04 50.25 -14.41
N GLN A 38 -43.47 51.43 -14.22
CA GLN A 38 -42.09 51.62 -13.75
C GLN A 38 -42.00 51.45 -12.22
N SER A 39 -40.87 50.93 -11.75
CA SER A 39 -40.22 51.49 -10.56
C SER A 39 -38.72 51.50 -10.76
N GLU A 40 -38.15 52.70 -10.77
CA GLU A 40 -36.71 52.90 -10.69
C GLU A 40 -36.23 52.53 -9.27
N ASN A 41 -35.02 51.99 -9.12
CA ASN A 41 -33.93 52.71 -8.45
C ASN A 41 -32.60 51.91 -8.42
N GLN A 42 -31.51 52.60 -8.78
CA GLN A 42 -30.10 52.39 -8.40
C GLN A 42 -29.30 51.11 -8.77
N THR A 43 -28.55 51.26 -9.87
CA THR A 43 -27.06 51.31 -9.93
C THR A 43 -26.22 50.08 -9.53
N SER A 44 -25.55 49.53 -10.56
CA SER A 44 -24.13 49.13 -10.71
C SER A 44 -23.31 48.67 -9.48
N THR A 45 -22.45 47.65 -9.56
CA THR A 45 -21.44 47.43 -10.63
C THR A 45 -21.09 45.95 -10.86
N ASP A 46 -20.56 45.66 -12.06
CA ASP A 46 -19.74 44.46 -12.32
C ASP A 46 -18.59 44.33 -11.31
N THR A 47 -18.32 43.09 -10.89
CA THR A 47 -16.96 42.54 -10.81
C THR A 47 -17.05 41.04 -11.03
N THR A 48 -16.62 40.60 -12.20
CA THR A 48 -16.06 39.26 -12.40
C THR A 48 -14.81 39.14 -11.53
N ASP A 49 -14.81 38.20 -10.57
CA ASP A 49 -13.68 37.31 -10.26
C ASP A 49 -14.06 36.41 -9.09
N ALA A 50 -14.41 35.17 -9.42
CA ALA A 50 -14.42 34.03 -8.52
C ALA A 50 -13.71 32.86 -9.23
N ALA A 51 -12.51 33.17 -9.75
CA ALA A 51 -11.54 32.16 -10.11
C ALA A 51 -10.96 31.57 -8.82
N ASP A 52 -10.80 30.25 -8.82
CA ASP A 52 -10.10 29.40 -7.87
C ASP A 52 -9.62 30.05 -6.56
N GLN A 53 -10.39 29.84 -5.49
CA GLN A 53 -9.74 29.48 -4.24
C GLN A 53 -9.16 28.07 -4.42
N GLU A 54 -7.97 27.97 -5.02
CA GLU A 54 -7.02 26.96 -4.58
C GLU A 54 -6.92 27.14 -3.06
N ALA A 55 -7.34 26.13 -2.31
CA ALA A 55 -7.02 26.08 -0.90
C ALA A 55 -5.50 26.13 -0.82
N ALA A 56 -4.95 27.15 -0.14
CA ALA A 56 -3.51 27.27 0.04
C ALA A 56 -3.05 26.03 0.82
N GLY A 57 -2.52 25.05 0.08
CA GLY A 57 -2.05 23.79 0.63
C GLY A 57 -1.08 24.06 1.76
N SER A 58 -1.21 23.31 2.86
CA SER A 58 -0.23 23.41 3.93
C SER A 58 1.12 22.94 3.39
N ASP A 59 2.18 23.73 3.60
CA ASP A 59 3.51 23.44 3.07
C ASP A 59 4.14 22.29 3.88
N TYR A 60 4.06 21.08 3.32
CA TYR A 60 4.60 19.86 3.88
C TYR A 60 5.99 19.49 3.34
N THR A 61 6.70 20.40 2.65
CA THR A 61 8.01 20.09 2.05
C THR A 61 9.01 19.51 3.06
N THR A 62 9.01 19.96 4.31
CA THR A 62 9.92 19.39 5.34
C THR A 62 9.61 17.93 5.68
N ALA A 63 8.32 17.57 5.78
CA ALA A 63 7.91 16.19 6.04
C ALA A 63 8.19 15.29 4.82
N VAL A 64 7.91 15.78 3.61
CA VAL A 64 8.17 15.09 2.34
C VAL A 64 9.67 14.84 2.11
N ASP A 65 10.52 15.86 2.31
CA ASP A 65 11.97 15.72 2.19
C ASP A 65 12.54 14.75 3.25
N GLY A 66 12.01 14.79 4.48
CA GLY A 66 12.35 13.86 5.54
C GLY A 66 11.99 12.41 5.19
N TYR A 67 10.79 12.17 4.69
CA TYR A 67 10.37 10.84 4.27
C TYR A 67 11.12 10.34 3.05
N ARG A 68 11.44 11.21 2.08
CA ARG A 68 12.30 10.84 0.95
C ARG A 68 13.69 10.40 1.43
N ALA A 69 14.28 11.11 2.40
CA ALA A 69 15.56 10.72 2.98
C ALA A 69 15.48 9.37 3.72
N PHE A 70 14.45 9.16 4.55
CA PHE A 70 14.17 7.88 5.20
C PHE A 70 13.99 6.75 4.19
N ALA A 71 13.15 6.95 3.17
CA ALA A 71 12.86 5.95 2.15
C ALA A 71 14.13 5.54 1.40
N ILE A 72 14.96 6.51 1.00
CA ILE A 72 16.26 6.27 0.37
C ILE A 72 17.20 5.46 1.28
N GLU A 73 17.28 5.78 2.58
CA GLU A 73 18.09 5.02 3.54
C GLU A 73 17.61 3.56 3.67
N GLN A 74 16.29 3.34 3.80
CA GLN A 74 15.72 2.00 3.86
C GLN A 74 15.99 1.22 2.56
N ILE A 75 15.77 1.82 1.38
CA ILE A 75 15.94 1.11 0.10
C ILE A 75 17.42 0.87 -0.25
N ASP A 76 18.36 1.70 0.21
CA ASP A 76 19.80 1.43 0.12
C ASP A 76 20.21 0.22 0.97
N GLU A 77 19.71 0.12 2.21
CA GLU A 77 20.02 -1.03 3.08
C GLU A 77 19.28 -2.30 2.63
N PHE A 78 18.05 -2.20 2.12
CA PHE A 78 17.30 -3.29 1.49
C PHE A 78 18.11 -3.95 0.37
N VAL A 79 18.65 -3.18 -0.57
CA VAL A 79 19.48 -3.71 -1.66
C VAL A 79 20.71 -4.44 -1.09
N LYS A 80 21.36 -3.85 -0.08
CA LYS A 80 22.56 -4.40 0.56
C LYS A 80 22.30 -5.68 1.37
N GLN A 81 21.13 -5.83 2.00
CA GLN A 81 20.76 -7.06 2.70
C GLN A 81 20.24 -8.13 1.74
N THR A 82 19.47 -7.73 0.73
CA THR A 82 19.05 -8.61 -0.39
C THR A 82 20.25 -9.19 -1.13
N GLU A 83 21.32 -8.41 -1.34
CA GLU A 83 22.56 -8.92 -1.95
C GLU A 83 23.21 -10.04 -1.12
N LYS A 84 23.30 -9.87 0.22
CA LYS A 84 23.82 -10.92 1.11
C LYS A 84 22.92 -12.16 1.14
N PHE A 85 21.59 -11.96 1.21
CA PHE A 85 20.60 -13.03 1.22
C PHE A 85 20.69 -13.86 -0.06
N THR A 86 20.64 -13.20 -1.22
CA THR A 86 20.71 -13.84 -2.53
C THR A 86 22.06 -14.50 -2.78
N ASP A 87 23.17 -13.93 -2.30
CA ASP A 87 24.48 -14.58 -2.35
C ASP A 87 24.56 -15.84 -1.46
N ALA A 88 23.94 -15.85 -0.27
CA ALA A 88 23.85 -17.05 0.56
C ALA A 88 23.04 -18.16 -0.12
N VAL A 89 21.90 -17.81 -0.74
CA VAL A 89 21.09 -18.74 -1.56
C VAL A 89 21.94 -19.34 -2.70
N LYS A 90 22.65 -18.49 -3.45
CA LYS A 90 23.51 -18.93 -4.57
C LYS A 90 24.73 -19.74 -4.13
N ALA A 91 25.25 -19.49 -2.93
CA ALA A 91 26.33 -20.28 -2.35
C ALA A 91 25.89 -21.66 -1.84
N GLY A 92 24.58 -21.90 -1.74
CA GLY A 92 24.02 -23.12 -1.16
C GLY A 92 23.94 -23.12 0.36
N ASP A 93 24.13 -21.97 1.01
CA ASP A 93 24.13 -21.84 2.46
C ASP A 93 22.71 -21.58 2.97
N LEU A 94 21.96 -22.68 3.12
CA LEU A 94 20.56 -22.70 3.56
C LEU A 94 20.35 -21.97 4.90
N GLU A 95 21.20 -22.22 5.90
CA GLU A 95 21.01 -21.66 7.24
C GLU A 95 21.33 -20.16 7.26
N THR A 96 22.40 -19.72 6.58
CA THR A 96 22.70 -18.29 6.44
C THR A 96 21.60 -17.58 5.65
N ALA A 97 21.11 -18.14 4.55
CA ALA A 97 20.01 -17.57 3.78
C ALA A 97 18.75 -17.37 4.64
N LYS A 98 18.35 -18.39 5.41
CA LYS A 98 17.21 -18.31 6.33
C LYS A 98 17.38 -17.25 7.42
N SER A 99 18.59 -17.08 7.93
CA SER A 99 18.89 -16.05 8.94
C SER A 99 18.88 -14.61 8.39
N LEU A 100 19.08 -14.42 7.08
CA LEU A 100 19.12 -13.11 6.43
C LEU A 100 17.77 -12.67 5.85
N TYR A 101 16.86 -13.61 5.60
CA TYR A 101 15.58 -13.40 4.95
C TYR A 101 14.73 -12.28 5.59
N ALA A 102 14.21 -12.49 6.80
CA ALA A 102 13.32 -11.52 7.45
C ALA A 102 14.03 -10.19 7.79
N PRO A 103 15.30 -10.18 8.28
CA PRO A 103 16.05 -8.93 8.43
C PRO A 103 16.27 -8.14 7.13
N ALA A 104 16.27 -8.79 5.95
CA ALA A 104 16.30 -8.08 4.68
C ALA A 104 14.91 -7.49 4.34
N ARG A 105 13.84 -8.26 4.51
CA ARG A 105 12.45 -7.83 4.27
C ARG A 105 12.05 -6.58 5.07
N MET A 106 12.43 -6.48 6.34
CA MET A 106 12.07 -5.32 7.19
C MET A 106 12.41 -3.94 6.58
N TYR A 107 13.40 -3.86 5.68
CA TYR A 107 13.74 -2.61 4.99
C TYR A 107 12.78 -2.27 3.84
N TYR A 108 12.14 -3.27 3.23
CA TYR A 108 11.08 -3.12 2.23
C TYR A 108 9.76 -2.71 2.91
N GLU A 109 9.36 -3.49 3.92
CA GLU A 109 8.13 -3.35 4.71
C GLU A 109 7.95 -1.96 5.36
N ARG A 110 9.04 -1.29 5.76
CA ARG A 110 9.00 0.09 6.28
C ARG A 110 8.61 1.14 5.24
N ILE A 111 8.70 0.82 3.95
CA ILE A 111 8.50 1.71 2.81
C ILE A 111 7.56 1.12 1.76
N GLU A 112 6.78 0.11 2.13
CA GLU A 112 5.84 -0.62 1.27
C GLU A 112 4.95 0.32 0.42
N PRO A 113 4.38 1.43 0.95
CA PRO A 113 3.59 2.37 0.13
C PRO A 113 4.37 3.03 -1.01
N VAL A 114 5.69 3.17 -0.86
CA VAL A 114 6.59 3.70 -1.89
C VAL A 114 6.90 2.62 -2.94
N ALA A 115 6.92 1.35 -2.53
CA ALA A 115 7.12 0.21 -3.42
C ALA A 115 5.85 -0.14 -4.22
N GLU A 116 4.70 -0.24 -3.56
CA GLU A 116 3.38 -0.46 -4.18
C GLU A 116 3.04 0.61 -5.23
N ALA A 117 3.31 1.88 -4.91
CA ALA A 117 3.11 3.01 -5.83
C ALA A 117 3.92 2.92 -7.13
N LEU A 118 4.90 2.00 -7.22
CA LEU A 118 5.69 1.72 -8.41
C LEU A 118 5.15 0.56 -9.26
N GLY A 119 3.97 0.03 -8.92
CA GLY A 119 3.18 -0.92 -9.71
C GLY A 119 3.81 -2.31 -9.74
N ASP A 120 4.01 -2.87 -10.94
CA ASP A 120 4.52 -4.23 -11.18
C ASP A 120 5.79 -4.61 -10.37
N LEU A 121 6.55 -3.67 -9.82
CA LEU A 121 7.72 -3.99 -8.99
C LEU A 121 7.35 -4.70 -7.69
N ASP A 122 6.24 -4.33 -7.05
CA ASP A 122 5.82 -4.95 -5.79
C ASP A 122 5.56 -6.46 -5.95
N PRO A 123 4.65 -6.93 -6.81
CA PRO A 123 4.41 -8.37 -6.98
C PRO A 123 5.61 -9.12 -7.59
N ASN A 124 6.58 -8.43 -8.19
CA ASN A 124 7.84 -9.03 -8.62
C ASN A 124 8.82 -9.28 -7.45
N ILE A 125 8.68 -8.55 -6.34
CA ILE A 125 9.49 -8.68 -5.13
C ILE A 125 8.78 -9.54 -4.08
N ASP A 126 7.46 -9.37 -3.90
CA ASP A 126 6.76 -9.80 -2.69
C ASP A 126 5.41 -10.51 -2.92
N ALA A 127 5.06 -10.93 -4.14
CA ALA A 127 3.86 -11.75 -4.34
C ALA A 127 3.95 -13.10 -3.59
N ARG A 128 2.92 -13.44 -2.81
CA ARG A 128 2.77 -14.76 -2.17
C ARG A 128 2.25 -15.80 -3.17
N ASP A 129 2.30 -17.08 -2.78
CA ASP A 129 1.74 -18.18 -3.58
C ASP A 129 0.22 -17.98 -3.80
N GLY A 130 -0.18 -17.87 -5.06
CA GLY A 130 -1.56 -17.63 -5.49
C GLY A 130 -1.93 -16.17 -5.78
N ASP A 131 -1.09 -15.19 -5.43
CA ASP A 131 -1.37 -13.77 -5.67
C ASP A 131 -1.14 -13.37 -7.15
N VAL A 132 -0.25 -14.10 -7.84
CA VAL A 132 0.02 -13.99 -9.28
C VAL A 132 -0.10 -15.34 -9.98
N GLU A 133 -0.17 -15.34 -11.31
CA GLU A 133 -0.12 -16.58 -12.11
C GLU A 133 1.18 -17.36 -11.81
N ALA A 134 1.09 -18.68 -11.67
CA ALA A 134 2.20 -19.53 -11.23
C ALA A 134 3.42 -19.55 -12.17
N ALA A 135 3.31 -18.98 -13.37
CA ALA A 135 4.43 -18.78 -14.30
C ALA A 135 5.25 -17.51 -14.01
N ASP A 136 4.64 -16.53 -13.33
CA ASP A 136 5.22 -15.22 -13.02
C ASP A 136 5.71 -15.14 -11.56
N TRP A 137 5.30 -16.08 -10.70
CA TRP A 137 5.64 -16.10 -9.27
C TRP A 137 7.16 -16.20 -9.00
N ARG A 138 7.70 -15.14 -8.38
CA ARG A 138 9.13 -14.95 -8.06
C ARG A 138 9.28 -14.23 -6.70
N GLY A 139 10.40 -13.55 -6.46
CA GLY A 139 10.55 -12.71 -5.28
C GLY A 139 10.90 -13.47 -3.98
N PHE A 140 10.69 -12.82 -2.84
CA PHE A 140 11.00 -13.35 -1.50
C PHE A 140 10.24 -14.63 -1.21
N HIS A 141 8.91 -14.62 -1.23
CA HIS A 141 8.07 -15.79 -0.88
C HIS A 141 8.33 -17.02 -1.76
N ARG A 142 8.71 -16.81 -3.04
CA ARG A 142 9.13 -17.91 -3.90
C ARG A 142 10.40 -18.60 -3.40
N ILE A 143 11.34 -17.84 -2.84
CA ILE A 143 12.57 -18.37 -2.23
C ILE A 143 12.29 -18.88 -0.81
N GLU A 144 11.45 -18.19 -0.03
CA GLU A 144 10.96 -18.60 1.30
C GLU A 144 10.46 -20.06 1.29
N LYS A 145 9.53 -20.38 0.39
CA LYS A 145 9.03 -21.75 0.18
C LYS A 145 10.17 -22.76 -0.01
N ALA A 146 11.14 -22.41 -0.84
CA ALA A 146 12.28 -23.29 -1.12
C ALA A 146 13.15 -23.53 0.13
N LEU A 147 13.40 -22.48 0.93
CA LEU A 147 14.26 -22.55 2.12
C LEU A 147 13.58 -23.21 3.34
N TRP A 148 12.26 -23.08 3.50
CA TRP A 148 11.54 -23.63 4.66
C TRP A 148 10.78 -24.93 4.38
N GLU A 149 10.00 -25.00 3.30
CA GLU A 149 9.22 -26.19 2.96
C GLU A 149 10.08 -27.22 2.23
N ASP A 150 10.66 -26.85 1.09
CA ASP A 150 11.46 -27.75 0.25
C ASP A 150 12.88 -27.99 0.80
N LYS A 151 13.33 -27.15 1.76
CA LYS A 151 14.61 -27.20 2.49
C LYS A 151 15.82 -27.25 1.58
N THR A 152 15.80 -26.44 0.53
CA THR A 152 16.83 -26.41 -0.52
C THR A 152 17.05 -25.01 -1.08
N THR A 153 18.24 -24.79 -1.61
CA THR A 153 18.59 -23.65 -2.47
C THR A 153 18.72 -24.09 -3.94
N GLU A 154 18.61 -25.39 -4.25
CA GLU A 154 18.78 -25.91 -5.60
C GLU A 154 17.72 -25.31 -6.55
N GLY A 155 18.19 -24.78 -7.68
CA GLY A 155 17.33 -24.10 -8.67
C GLY A 155 16.92 -22.67 -8.30
N MET A 156 17.33 -22.12 -7.14
CA MET A 156 16.95 -20.77 -6.72
C MET A 156 17.90 -19.66 -7.23
N THR A 157 18.99 -20.00 -7.93
CA THR A 157 19.97 -19.03 -8.46
C THR A 157 19.33 -17.94 -9.31
N ASP A 158 18.53 -18.31 -10.31
CA ASP A 158 17.92 -17.35 -11.25
C ASP A 158 16.86 -16.47 -10.55
N PHE A 159 16.13 -17.02 -9.58
CA PHE A 159 15.19 -16.27 -8.73
C PHE A 159 15.93 -15.26 -7.83
N ALA A 160 17.05 -15.68 -7.23
CA ALA A 160 17.87 -14.84 -6.36
C ALA A 160 18.53 -13.68 -7.13
N ASP A 161 19.08 -13.94 -8.32
CA ASP A 161 19.63 -12.87 -9.17
C ASP A 161 18.54 -11.92 -9.71
N THR A 162 17.33 -12.43 -9.97
CA THR A 162 16.17 -11.62 -10.37
C THR A 162 15.70 -10.71 -9.23
N LEU A 163 15.51 -11.25 -8.01
CA LEU A 163 15.14 -10.49 -6.82
C LEU A 163 16.15 -9.35 -6.53
N LEU A 164 17.44 -9.62 -6.64
CA LEU A 164 18.47 -8.58 -6.46
C LEU A 164 18.42 -7.52 -7.57
N SER A 165 18.06 -7.90 -8.81
CA SER A 165 17.84 -6.96 -9.91
C SER A 165 16.62 -6.07 -9.67
N ASP A 166 15.53 -6.65 -9.16
CA ASP A 166 14.29 -5.93 -8.86
C ASP A 166 14.49 -4.95 -7.70
N ALA A 167 15.17 -5.36 -6.63
CA ALA A 167 15.56 -4.48 -5.53
C ALA A 167 16.40 -3.27 -6.01
N LYS A 168 17.35 -3.52 -6.94
CA LYS A 168 18.17 -2.46 -7.54
C LYS A 168 17.36 -1.55 -8.48
N LEU A 169 16.35 -2.07 -9.16
CA LEU A 169 15.43 -1.29 -10.00
C LEU A 169 14.47 -0.45 -9.16
N LEU A 170 13.96 -0.99 -8.06
CA LEU A 170 13.17 -0.28 -7.06
C LEU A 170 13.98 0.91 -6.50
N ARG A 171 15.21 0.65 -6.04
CA ARG A 171 16.12 1.71 -5.56
C ARG A 171 16.33 2.86 -6.55
N ALA A 172 16.45 2.56 -7.85
CA ALA A 172 16.60 3.57 -8.89
C ALA A 172 15.31 4.38 -9.15
N LYS A 173 14.13 3.77 -8.96
CA LYS A 173 12.83 4.43 -9.11
C LYS A 173 12.48 5.31 -7.91
N VAL A 174 12.68 4.82 -6.68
CA VAL A 174 12.44 5.59 -5.43
C VAL A 174 13.18 6.93 -5.42
N GLU A 175 14.39 6.99 -6.00
CA GLU A 175 15.16 8.22 -6.11
C GLU A 175 14.48 9.32 -6.95
N THR A 176 13.64 8.93 -7.92
CA THR A 176 13.09 9.83 -8.95
C THR A 176 11.56 9.93 -8.97
N MET A 177 10.86 9.11 -8.19
CA MET A 177 9.40 9.19 -8.08
C MET A 177 8.96 10.43 -7.30
N ASP A 178 7.79 10.95 -7.65
CA ASP A 178 7.13 11.98 -6.87
C ASP A 178 6.63 11.36 -5.54
N ILE A 179 6.89 12.06 -4.45
CA ILE A 179 6.42 11.75 -3.10
C ILE A 179 5.75 13.03 -2.63
N ASP A 180 4.51 12.94 -2.20
CA ASP A 180 3.77 14.04 -1.60
C ASP A 180 3.13 13.61 -0.27
N ALA A 181 2.53 14.58 0.43
CA ALA A 181 1.93 14.33 1.73
C ALA A 181 0.69 13.41 1.67
N SER A 182 -0.04 13.36 0.55
CA SER A 182 -1.22 12.51 0.40
C SER A 182 -0.80 11.04 0.26
N LEU A 183 0.23 10.77 -0.56
CA LEU A 183 0.87 9.44 -0.66
C LEU A 183 1.37 8.98 0.73
N MET A 184 2.08 9.84 1.45
CA MET A 184 2.61 9.50 2.78
C MET A 184 1.48 9.12 3.75
N VAL A 185 0.45 9.98 3.90
CA VAL A 185 -0.60 9.73 4.88
C VAL A 185 -1.48 8.54 4.50
N THR A 186 -1.73 8.32 3.21
CA THR A 186 -2.47 7.14 2.72
C THR A 186 -1.67 5.86 2.98
N GLY A 187 -0.38 5.87 2.64
CA GLY A 187 0.52 4.75 2.88
C GLY A 187 0.67 4.37 4.35
N ALA A 188 0.68 5.34 5.27
CA ALA A 188 0.69 5.05 6.70
C ALA A 188 -0.57 4.30 7.19
N VAL A 189 -1.70 4.44 6.48
CA VAL A 189 -2.95 3.70 6.75
C VAL A 189 -2.95 2.35 6.06
N GLU A 190 -2.44 2.26 4.82
CA GLU A 190 -2.30 1.01 4.05
C GLU A 190 -1.41 0.00 4.79
N LEU A 191 -0.23 0.44 5.27
CA LEU A 191 0.65 -0.32 6.16
C LEU A 191 -0.07 -0.97 7.35
N LEU A 192 -1.00 -0.26 8.01
CA LEU A 192 -1.75 -0.83 9.14
C LEU A 192 -2.89 -1.75 8.69
N ASN A 193 -3.45 -1.54 7.50
CA ASN A 193 -4.48 -2.40 6.92
C ASN A 193 -3.90 -3.76 6.48
N GLU A 194 -2.74 -3.76 5.82
CA GLU A 194 -1.98 -4.99 5.48
C GLU A 194 -1.72 -5.81 6.73
N VAL A 195 -1.16 -5.18 7.76
CA VAL A 195 -0.90 -5.84 9.05
C VAL A 195 -2.17 -6.45 9.64
N SER A 196 -3.31 -5.77 9.54
CA SER A 196 -4.59 -6.28 10.02
C SER A 196 -5.14 -7.43 9.17
N SER A 197 -4.81 -7.45 7.88
CA SER A 197 -5.37 -8.39 6.90
C SER A 197 -4.62 -9.72 6.79
N SER A 198 -3.29 -9.71 6.88
CA SER A 198 -2.43 -10.90 6.63
C SER A 198 -1.33 -11.11 7.67
N LYS A 199 -0.58 -10.07 8.05
CA LYS A 199 0.62 -10.21 8.88
C LYS A 199 0.27 -10.52 10.36
N VAL A 200 -0.87 -10.04 10.87
CA VAL A 200 -1.39 -10.41 12.21
C VAL A 200 -1.99 -11.82 12.27
N THR A 201 -2.36 -12.41 11.13
CA THR A 201 -2.96 -13.76 11.05
C THR A 201 -1.95 -14.84 10.66
N GLY A 202 -0.73 -14.48 10.24
CA GLY A 202 0.30 -15.42 9.80
C GLY A 202 0.16 -15.85 8.33
N GLU A 203 -0.53 -15.03 7.51
CA GLU A 203 -0.79 -15.34 6.10
C GLU A 203 0.27 -14.79 5.13
N GLU A 204 1.19 -13.96 5.62
CA GLU A 204 2.29 -13.40 4.84
C GLU A 204 3.40 -14.44 4.66
N GLU A 205 3.99 -14.85 5.78
CA GLU A 205 5.16 -15.72 5.86
C GLU A 205 4.71 -17.17 6.11
N ARG A 206 4.01 -17.71 5.10
CA ARG A 206 3.30 -19.01 5.18
C ARG A 206 4.22 -20.21 5.39
N TYR A 207 5.53 -20.08 5.16
CA TYR A 207 6.51 -21.16 5.30
C TYR A 207 7.57 -20.86 6.37
N SER A 208 7.96 -19.59 6.53
CA SER A 208 8.97 -19.15 7.49
C SER A 208 8.40 -18.78 8.85
N HIS A 209 7.16 -18.32 8.88
CA HIS A 209 6.44 -17.78 10.02
C HIS A 209 7.21 -16.64 10.70
N THR A 210 7.81 -15.72 9.92
CA THR A 210 8.49 -14.52 10.39
C THR A 210 7.63 -13.25 10.36
N ASP A 211 6.31 -13.37 10.26
CA ASP A 211 5.35 -12.26 10.06
C ASP A 211 5.48 -11.11 11.07
N LEU A 212 6.03 -11.37 12.26
CA LEU A 212 6.30 -10.34 13.27
C LEU A 212 7.43 -9.36 12.91
N TYR A 213 8.35 -9.75 12.02
CA TYR A 213 9.35 -8.83 11.46
C TYR A 213 8.66 -7.83 10.54
N ASP A 214 7.79 -8.32 9.68
CA ASP A 214 7.05 -7.54 8.68
C ASP A 214 6.03 -6.62 9.38
N PHE A 215 5.21 -7.17 10.30
CA PHE A 215 4.33 -6.41 11.19
C PHE A 215 5.06 -5.24 11.85
N ALA A 216 6.20 -5.52 12.50
CA ALA A 216 6.94 -4.49 13.21
C ALA A 216 7.52 -3.45 12.26
N ALA A 217 8.00 -3.86 11.09
CA ALA A 217 8.52 -2.96 10.08
C ALA A 217 7.43 -2.04 9.51
N ASN A 218 6.21 -2.53 9.25
CA ASN A 218 5.10 -1.69 8.81
C ASN A 218 4.69 -0.68 9.88
N VAL A 219 4.62 -1.10 11.15
CA VAL A 219 4.34 -0.21 12.28
C VAL A 219 5.45 0.86 12.43
N GLU A 220 6.72 0.48 12.26
CA GLU A 220 7.86 1.40 12.25
C GLU A 220 7.76 2.42 11.10
N GLY A 221 7.38 1.99 9.89
CA GLY A 221 7.17 2.86 8.73
C GLY A 221 6.02 3.84 8.91
N ALA A 222 4.86 3.37 9.36
CA ALA A 222 3.70 4.20 9.67
C ALA A 222 3.98 5.18 10.82
N ARG A 223 4.76 4.75 11.84
CA ARG A 223 5.20 5.61 12.94
C ARG A 223 6.11 6.73 12.45
N GLU A 224 6.99 6.46 11.49
CA GLU A 224 7.90 7.50 10.96
C GLU A 224 7.14 8.56 10.15
N ILE A 225 6.17 8.15 9.32
CA ILE A 225 5.30 9.10 8.62
C ILE A 225 4.54 9.98 9.63
N TYR A 226 3.96 9.40 10.68
CA TYR A 226 3.36 10.16 11.77
C TYR A 226 4.37 11.09 12.46
N ASN A 227 5.60 10.63 12.73
CA ASN A 227 6.63 11.43 13.38
C ASN A 227 7.02 12.69 12.60
N LEU A 228 6.95 12.62 11.27
CA LEU A 228 7.24 13.73 10.36
C LEU A 228 6.10 14.76 10.31
N PHE A 229 4.84 14.34 10.52
CA PHE A 229 3.67 15.24 10.54
C PHE A 229 3.22 15.70 11.93
N LYS A 230 3.67 15.08 13.02
CA LYS A 230 3.13 15.31 14.38
C LYS A 230 3.10 16.77 14.84
N ASP A 231 4.08 17.58 14.44
CA ASP A 231 4.16 18.98 14.87
C ASP A 231 3.14 19.85 14.10
N ASP A 232 2.92 19.57 12.82
CA ASP A 232 1.85 20.17 12.01
C ASP A 232 0.47 19.70 12.47
N LEU A 233 0.34 18.41 12.80
CA LEU A 233 -0.89 17.86 13.35
C LEU A 233 -1.21 18.51 14.69
N ALA A 234 -0.26 18.59 15.62
CA ALA A 234 -0.42 19.26 16.92
C ALA A 234 -0.69 20.77 16.82
N ALA A 235 -0.37 21.41 15.69
CA ALA A 235 -0.77 22.80 15.42
C ALA A 235 -2.25 22.93 15.06
N LYS A 236 -2.87 21.87 14.49
CA LYS A 236 -4.26 21.83 14.04
C LYS A 236 -5.20 21.12 15.03
N ASP A 237 -4.82 19.93 15.50
CA ASP A 237 -5.52 19.12 16.51
C ASP A 237 -4.51 18.42 17.46
N LYS A 238 -4.48 18.88 18.71
CA LYS A 238 -3.59 18.33 19.76
C LYS A 238 -4.11 17.03 20.35
N ASP A 239 -5.42 16.87 20.40
CA ASP A 239 -6.04 15.72 21.05
C ASP A 239 -5.90 14.49 20.13
N LEU A 240 -6.11 14.68 18.82
CA LEU A 240 -5.82 13.65 17.81
C LEU A 240 -4.33 13.29 17.77
N ASN A 241 -3.44 14.29 17.81
CA ASN A 241 -2.00 14.02 17.85
C ASN A 241 -1.59 13.18 19.07
N GLN A 242 -2.06 13.54 20.27
CA GLN A 242 -1.80 12.75 21.47
C GLN A 242 -2.42 11.35 21.38
N GLN A 243 -3.63 11.22 20.81
CA GLN A 243 -4.29 9.94 20.62
C GLN A 243 -3.49 9.01 19.71
N ILE A 244 -2.95 9.51 18.59
CA ILE A 244 -2.11 8.71 17.68
C ILE A 244 -0.81 8.29 18.38
N ALA A 245 -0.13 9.22 19.08
CA ALA A 245 1.06 8.90 19.86
C ALA A 245 0.81 7.78 20.89
N ASP A 246 -0.22 7.92 21.73
CA ASP A 246 -0.58 6.95 22.76
C ASP A 246 -0.95 5.58 22.17
N ARG A 247 -1.49 5.54 20.95
CA ARG A 247 -1.87 4.32 20.25
C ARG A 247 -0.69 3.57 19.66
N PHE A 248 0.24 4.25 19.00
CA PHE A 248 1.50 3.63 18.58
C PHE A 248 2.29 3.14 19.79
N ASP A 249 2.46 3.97 20.83
CA ASP A 249 3.17 3.58 22.07
C ASP A 249 2.53 2.35 22.74
N ALA A 250 1.20 2.19 22.67
CA ALA A 250 0.49 1.01 23.15
C ALA A 250 0.74 -0.24 22.28
N LEU A 251 0.76 -0.10 20.95
CA LEU A 251 1.01 -1.19 20.00
C LEU A 251 2.47 -1.66 20.04
N GLU A 252 3.45 -0.75 20.04
CA GLU A 252 4.87 -1.06 20.18
C GLU A 252 5.16 -1.79 21.51
N LYS A 253 4.50 -1.35 22.59
CA LYS A 253 4.56 -2.03 23.89
C LYS A 253 3.93 -3.42 23.87
N GLU A 254 2.93 -3.64 23.02
CA GLU A 254 2.32 -4.95 22.81
C GLU A 254 3.20 -5.88 21.97
N LEU A 255 3.97 -5.34 21.02
CA LEU A 255 4.96 -6.08 20.23
C LEU A 255 6.23 -6.43 21.03
N ALA A 256 6.63 -5.57 21.98
CA ALA A 256 7.89 -5.72 22.73
C ALA A 256 8.14 -7.11 23.40
N PRO A 257 7.14 -7.82 23.96
CA PRO A 257 7.32 -9.17 24.51
C PRO A 257 7.71 -10.25 23.49
N PHE A 258 7.50 -9.99 22.19
CA PHE A 258 7.80 -10.92 21.10
C PHE A 258 9.19 -10.69 20.47
N LYS A 259 9.97 -9.72 20.95
CA LYS A 259 11.37 -9.51 20.53
C LYS A 259 12.27 -10.64 21.02
N ASP A 260 13.19 -11.08 20.15
CA ASP A 260 14.22 -12.09 20.41
C ASP A 260 15.57 -11.56 19.89
N GLY A 261 16.35 -10.96 20.80
CA GLY A 261 17.56 -10.21 20.43
C GLY A 261 17.23 -8.96 19.59
N ASP A 262 17.85 -8.85 18.42
CA ASP A 262 17.63 -7.76 17.46
C ASP A 262 16.46 -8.05 16.48
N GLY A 263 15.76 -9.17 16.65
CA GLY A 263 14.63 -9.58 15.82
C GLY A 263 13.39 -9.97 16.64
N TYR A 264 12.55 -10.83 16.06
CA TYR A 264 11.31 -11.31 16.65
C TYR A 264 11.25 -12.85 16.69
N VAL A 265 10.40 -13.37 17.57
CA VAL A 265 10.03 -14.79 17.55
C VAL A 265 9.20 -15.13 16.30
N SER A 266 9.18 -16.41 15.93
CA SER A 266 8.24 -16.89 14.92
C SER A 266 6.78 -16.73 15.37
N TYR A 267 5.90 -16.42 14.41
CA TYR A 267 4.46 -16.32 14.59
C TYR A 267 3.84 -17.57 15.24
N GLU A 268 4.40 -18.78 15.01
CA GLU A 268 3.97 -20.02 15.69
C GLU A 268 4.03 -19.97 17.23
N LYS A 269 4.74 -19.01 17.83
CA LYS A 269 4.81 -18.83 19.29
C LYS A 269 3.66 -17.97 19.86
N LEU A 270 2.85 -17.32 19.01
CA LEU A 270 1.70 -16.52 19.45
C LEU A 270 0.54 -17.42 19.87
N LYS A 271 -0.28 -16.91 20.79
CA LYS A 271 -1.59 -17.48 21.14
C LYS A 271 -2.70 -16.64 20.52
N ASP A 272 -3.89 -17.23 20.38
CA ASP A 272 -5.12 -16.52 19.97
C ASP A 272 -5.36 -15.23 20.79
N GLU A 273 -4.98 -15.24 22.07
CA GLU A 273 -5.07 -14.12 23.00
C GLU A 273 -4.08 -12.99 22.65
N ASP A 274 -2.89 -13.34 22.18
CA ASP A 274 -1.82 -12.43 21.75
C ASP A 274 -2.21 -11.79 20.40
N VAL A 275 -2.58 -12.62 19.42
CA VAL A 275 -3.09 -12.21 18.09
C VAL A 275 -4.24 -11.22 18.24
N LYS A 276 -5.28 -11.61 18.99
CA LYS A 276 -6.45 -10.75 19.24
C LYS A 276 -6.08 -9.41 19.85
N LYS A 277 -5.10 -9.37 20.75
CA LYS A 277 -4.70 -8.14 21.45
C LYS A 277 -3.86 -7.22 20.56
N LEU A 278 -3.05 -7.78 19.66
CA LEU A 278 -2.38 -7.05 18.58
C LEU A 278 -3.42 -6.44 17.63
N SER A 279 -4.35 -7.24 17.09
CA SER A 279 -5.44 -6.73 16.22
C SER A 279 -6.25 -5.62 16.90
N GLN A 280 -6.63 -5.79 18.17
CA GLN A 280 -7.41 -4.78 18.90
C GLN A 280 -6.66 -3.45 19.13
N ASN A 281 -5.33 -3.48 19.30
CA ASN A 281 -4.54 -2.25 19.39
C ASN A 281 -4.34 -1.60 18.02
N LEU A 282 -4.19 -2.41 16.97
CA LEU A 282 -4.07 -1.98 15.57
C LEU A 282 -5.35 -1.29 15.08
N ASP A 283 -6.51 -1.93 15.25
CA ASP A 283 -7.84 -1.35 14.95
C ASP A 283 -8.03 -0.01 15.66
N ALA A 284 -7.58 0.08 16.92
CA ALA A 284 -7.72 1.28 17.75
C ALA A 284 -6.73 2.40 17.37
N LEU A 285 -5.72 2.11 16.54
CA LEU A 285 -4.78 3.07 15.94
C LEU A 285 -5.23 3.50 14.54
N ALA A 286 -5.80 2.58 13.74
CA ALA A 286 -6.16 2.81 12.35
C ALA A 286 -7.14 3.97 12.15
N GLU A 287 -8.22 4.06 12.94
CA GLU A 287 -9.18 5.18 12.84
C GLU A 287 -8.52 6.53 13.16
N PRO A 288 -7.84 6.75 14.31
CA PRO A 288 -7.09 7.98 14.57
C PRO A 288 -6.08 8.33 13.47
N LEU A 289 -5.32 7.35 12.97
CA LEU A 289 -4.33 7.61 11.92
C LEU A 289 -4.99 8.02 10.60
N SER A 290 -6.12 7.42 10.22
CA SER A 290 -6.87 7.82 9.02
C SER A 290 -7.45 9.24 9.09
N ASN A 291 -7.73 9.74 10.29
CA ASN A 291 -8.18 11.12 10.50
C ASN A 291 -7.04 12.15 10.37
N MET A 292 -5.77 11.73 10.41
CA MET A 292 -4.61 12.61 10.22
C MET A 292 -4.68 13.35 8.89
N GLY A 293 -4.98 12.66 7.78
CA GLY A 293 -5.07 13.26 6.45
C GLY A 293 -6.15 14.35 6.37
N GLN A 294 -7.33 14.07 6.92
CA GLN A 294 -8.43 15.03 6.98
C GLN A 294 -8.08 16.32 7.76
N VAL A 295 -7.34 16.20 8.86
CA VAL A 295 -6.91 17.35 9.67
C VAL A 295 -5.76 18.10 9.00
N LEU A 296 -4.81 17.40 8.37
CA LEU A 296 -3.74 18.02 7.61
C LEU A 296 -4.27 18.69 6.32
N GLY A 297 -5.35 18.17 5.74
CA GLY A 297 -5.94 18.66 4.49
C GLY A 297 -5.22 18.10 3.26
N VAL A 298 -4.89 16.80 3.29
CA VAL A 298 -4.20 16.03 2.24
C VAL A 298 -4.96 14.75 1.90
#